data_AF-A0A0H5QT81-F1
#
_entry.id   AF-A0A0H5QT81-F1
#
_cell.length_a   1.000
_cell.length_b   1.000
_cell.length_c   1.000
_cell.angle_alpha   90.00
_cell.angle_beta   90.00
_cell.angle_gamma   90.00
#
_symmetry.space_group_name_H-M   'P 1'
#
loop_
_entity.id
_entity.type
_entity.pdbx_description
1 polymer ?
#
loop_
_entity_poly.entity_id
_entity_poly.type
_entity_poly.pdbx_seq_one_letter_code
_entity_poly.pdbx_strand_id
1 'polypeptide(L)'
;MLIDSMESERPVGSRNPASEYGADHAMELGISEMNSNFPDIGLDTDEATQLAINRMIDKAVEKGFPSEWQNRLREIISRYRNVFRLKLSNDAPAAVTPLKS
;
A
#
# COMPACT_ATOMS: atom_id res chain seq x y z
N MET A 1 -34.91 6.68 -50.14
CA MET A 1 -35.35 5.27 -50.23
C MET A 1 -34.23 4.44 -49.61
N LEU A 2 -34.34 4.25 -48.30
CA LEU A 2 -34.75 3.01 -47.63
C LEU A 2 -33.62 1.97 -47.62
N ILE A 3 -32.78 2.09 -46.60
CA ILE A 3 -31.92 1.03 -46.08
C ILE A 3 -32.78 0.16 -45.16
N ASP A 4 -33.06 -1.02 -45.68
CA ASP A 4 -32.88 -2.34 -45.07
C ASP A 4 -33.24 -2.61 -43.59
N SER A 5 -33.97 -3.72 -43.44
CA SER A 5 -34.02 -4.65 -42.32
C SER A 5 -34.79 -4.27 -41.04
N MET A 6 -36.11 -4.47 -41.10
CA MET A 6 -36.93 -4.86 -39.95
C MET A 6 -37.02 -6.38 -39.85
N GLU A 7 -36.82 -6.86 -38.62
CA GLU A 7 -37.39 -8.04 -37.98
C GLU A 7 -37.06 -9.44 -38.54
N SER A 8 -36.41 -10.27 -37.71
CA SER A 8 -36.96 -11.59 -37.37
C SER A 8 -36.23 -12.24 -36.19
N GLU A 9 -36.96 -12.29 -35.07
CA GLU A 9 -37.03 -13.36 -34.08
C GLU A 9 -35.79 -13.74 -33.23
N ARG A 10 -35.88 -13.38 -31.94
CA ARG A 10 -35.11 -14.00 -30.85
C ARG A 10 -35.72 -15.38 -30.53
N PRO A 11 -34.93 -16.45 -30.38
CA PRO A 11 -35.33 -17.55 -29.52
C PRO A 11 -34.93 -17.25 -28.07
N VAL A 12 -35.95 -17.22 -27.22
CA VAL A 12 -35.87 -17.21 -25.76
C VAL A 12 -35.38 -18.57 -25.27
N GLY A 13 -34.37 -18.58 -24.39
CA GLY A 13 -34.28 -19.59 -23.33
C GLY A 13 -33.09 -20.55 -23.36
N SER A 14 -31.99 -20.15 -22.74
CA SER A 14 -31.37 -20.98 -21.69
C SER A 14 -30.73 -20.05 -20.66
N ARG A 15 -31.44 -19.86 -19.55
CA ARG A 15 -30.95 -19.11 -18.38
C ARG A 15 -29.78 -19.89 -17.77
N ASN A 16 -28.56 -19.41 -17.97
CA ASN A 16 -27.48 -19.65 -17.01
C ASN A 16 -27.55 -18.57 -15.93
N PRO A 17 -27.96 -18.87 -14.68
CA PRO A 17 -28.06 -17.86 -13.62
C PRO A 17 -26.70 -17.43 -13.03
N ALA A 18 -25.58 -17.81 -13.65
CA ALA A 18 -24.24 -17.63 -13.07
C ALA A 18 -23.39 -16.53 -13.77
N SER A 19 -23.98 -15.70 -14.64
CA SER A 19 -23.24 -14.66 -15.37
C SER A 19 -23.74 -13.23 -15.10
N GLU A 20 -24.69 -13.06 -14.18
CA GLU A 20 -25.40 -11.78 -13.94
C GLU A 20 -25.07 -11.17 -12.56
N TYR A 21 -23.85 -11.39 -12.08
CA TYR A 21 -23.25 -10.55 -11.04
C TYR A 21 -22.06 -9.83 -11.67
N GLY A 22 -22.30 -8.58 -12.02
CA GLY A 22 -21.47 -7.75 -12.87
C GLY A 22 -20.05 -7.58 -12.36
N ALA A 23 -19.13 -7.54 -13.33
CA ALA A 23 -17.79 -6.96 -13.17
C ALA A 23 -17.85 -5.49 -12.66
N ASP A 24 -19.04 -4.89 -12.73
CA ASP A 24 -19.38 -3.53 -12.34
C ASP A 24 -19.48 -3.38 -10.81
N HIS A 25 -19.72 -4.46 -10.05
CA HIS A 25 -19.83 -4.39 -8.58
C HIS A 25 -18.47 -4.53 -7.87
N ALA A 26 -17.43 -5.02 -8.57
CA ALA A 26 -16.07 -5.03 -8.05
C ALA A 26 -15.45 -3.63 -7.91
N MET A 27 -16.05 -2.61 -8.56
CA MET A 27 -15.68 -1.19 -8.41
C MET A 27 -16.38 -0.49 -7.24
N GLU A 28 -17.32 -1.16 -6.55
CA GLU A 28 -18.03 -0.64 -5.37
C GLU A 28 -17.49 -1.19 -4.04
N LEU A 29 -16.53 -2.11 -4.06
CA LEU A 29 -15.69 -2.35 -2.90
C LEU A 29 -14.56 -1.34 -2.95
N GLY A 30 -14.88 -0.13 -2.49
CA GLY A 30 -13.92 0.79 -1.94
C GLY A 30 -13.08 0.04 -0.92
N ILE A 31 -11.93 -0.47 -1.37
CA ILE A 31 -10.76 -0.76 -0.56
C ILE A 31 -10.16 0.59 -0.08
N SER A 32 -11.03 1.45 0.45
CA SER A 32 -10.66 2.49 1.40
C SER A 32 -10.71 1.84 2.77
N GLU A 33 -9.55 1.81 3.41
CA GLU A 33 -9.38 1.44 4.82
C GLU A 33 -9.65 -0.03 5.16
N MET A 34 -8.90 -0.93 4.51
CA MET A 34 -8.32 -2.00 5.33
C MET A 34 -7.37 -1.30 6.31
N ASN A 35 -7.87 -1.03 7.52
CA ASN A 35 -7.07 -0.69 8.68
C ASN A 35 -6.06 -1.84 8.90
N SER A 36 -4.92 -1.76 8.22
CA SER A 36 -3.87 -2.77 8.23
C SER A 36 -3.15 -2.68 9.56
N ASN A 37 -3.75 -3.27 10.59
CA ASN A 37 -3.07 -3.64 11.82
C ASN A 37 -2.01 -4.72 11.59
N PHE A 38 -1.82 -5.16 10.33
CA PHE A 38 -0.75 -6.04 9.90
C PHE A 38 0.42 -5.21 9.38
N PRO A 39 1.64 -5.47 9.85
CA PRO A 39 2.83 -4.81 9.33
C PRO A 39 3.03 -5.16 7.86
N ASP A 40 3.37 -4.17 7.05
CA ASP A 40 3.80 -4.37 5.66
C ASP A 40 5.11 -5.19 5.68
N ILE A 41 5.07 -6.40 5.08
CA ILE A 41 6.19 -7.36 5.13
C ILE A 41 7.05 -7.18 3.89
N GLY A 42 8.36 -7.05 4.07
CA GLY A 42 9.31 -7.01 2.96
C GLY A 42 10.62 -6.33 3.29
N LEU A 43 11.38 -6.02 2.24
CA LEU A 43 12.60 -5.23 2.31
C LEU A 43 12.31 -3.81 1.84
N ASP A 44 12.82 -2.84 2.60
CA ASP A 44 12.80 -1.45 2.21
C ASP A 44 13.94 -1.13 1.27
N THR A 45 13.68 -0.22 0.34
CA THR A 45 14.77 0.43 -0.36
C THR A 45 15.31 1.57 0.48
N ASP A 46 16.61 1.74 0.35
CA ASP A 46 17.37 2.83 0.91
C ASP A 46 16.75 4.21 0.56
N GLU A 47 16.33 4.38 -0.69
CA GLU A 47 15.69 5.59 -1.20
C GLU A 47 14.31 5.84 -0.58
N ALA A 48 13.46 4.80 -0.49
CA ALA A 48 12.13 4.93 0.10
C ALA A 48 12.21 5.36 1.57
N THR A 49 13.15 4.77 2.32
CA THR A 49 13.40 5.11 3.71
C THR A 49 13.84 6.57 3.88
N GLN A 50 14.75 7.05 3.01
CA GLN A 50 15.18 8.45 3.02
C GLN A 50 14.04 9.41 2.68
N LEU A 51 13.21 9.08 1.69
CA LEU A 51 12.05 9.89 1.33
C LEU A 51 11.06 10.01 2.49
N ALA A 52 10.79 8.90 3.19
CA ALA A 52 9.91 8.90 4.35
C ALA A 52 10.47 9.74 5.51
N ILE A 53 11.78 9.63 5.79
CA ILE A 53 12.47 10.45 6.77
C ILE A 53 12.33 11.95 6.44
N ASN A 54 12.55 12.33 5.18
CA ASN A 54 12.43 13.72 4.75
C ASN A 54 11.00 14.24 4.98
N ARG A 55 9.99 13.48 4.59
CA ARG A 55 8.58 13.83 4.83
C ARG A 55 8.25 13.98 6.32
N MET A 56 8.84 13.16 7.19
CA MET A 56 8.66 13.29 8.64
C MET A 56 9.27 14.59 9.19
N ILE A 57 10.48 14.94 8.72
CA ILE A 57 11.14 16.19 9.11
C ILE A 57 10.32 17.39 8.66
N ASP A 58 9.83 17.38 7.42
CA ASP A 58 9.03 18.47 6.87
C ASP A 58 7.72 18.65 7.68
N LYS A 59 7.03 17.55 8.00
CA LYS A 59 5.87 17.56 8.91
C LYS A 59 6.19 18.07 10.31
N ALA A 60 7.40 17.82 10.82
CA ALA A 60 7.80 18.32 12.13
C ALA A 60 7.94 19.85 12.09
N VAL A 61 8.55 20.39 11.04
CA VAL A 61 8.68 21.85 10.81
C VAL A 61 7.30 22.49 10.64
N GLU A 62 6.40 21.89 9.85
CA GLU A 62 5.01 22.35 9.71
C GLU A 62 4.27 22.42 11.05
N LYS A 63 4.59 21.54 11.99
CA LYS A 63 4.01 21.50 13.35
C LYS A 63 4.69 22.43 14.36
N GLY A 64 5.62 23.28 13.91
CA GLY A 64 6.28 24.27 14.76
C GLY A 64 7.64 23.84 15.31
N PHE A 65 8.26 22.79 14.76
CA PHE A 65 9.68 22.54 15.03
C PHE A 65 10.53 23.69 14.46
N PRO A 66 11.53 24.21 15.20
CA PRO A 66 12.38 25.32 14.74
C PRO A 66 13.08 25.01 13.41
N SER A 67 12.86 25.85 12.40
CA SER A 67 13.38 25.65 11.06
C SER A 67 14.91 25.74 11.00
N GLU A 68 15.54 26.53 11.89
CA GLU A 68 17.00 26.62 11.95
C GLU A 68 17.65 25.32 12.44
N TRP A 69 16.89 24.45 13.11
CA TRP A 69 17.35 23.13 13.56
C TRP A 69 17.05 22.02 12.55
N GLN A 70 16.34 22.30 11.45
CA GLN A 70 15.92 21.29 10.48
C GLN A 70 17.10 20.53 9.87
N ASN A 71 18.18 21.24 9.51
CA ASN A 71 19.39 20.62 8.97
C ASN A 71 20.06 19.72 10.01
N ARG A 72 20.10 20.18 11.27
CA ARG A 72 20.68 19.39 12.36
C ARG A 72 19.87 18.13 12.65
N LEU A 73 18.54 18.23 12.61
CA LEU A 73 17.65 17.08 12.74
C LEU A 73 17.89 16.07 11.61
N ARG A 74 18.06 16.56 10.37
CA ARG A 74 18.37 15.72 9.21
C ARG A 74 19.69 14.97 9.38
N GLU A 75 20.74 15.62 9.86
CA GLU A 75 22.03 14.98 10.14
C GLU A 75 21.92 13.87 11.19
N ILE A 76 21.22 14.14 12.30
CA ILE A 76 21.04 13.18 13.39
C ILE A 76 20.30 11.94 12.88
N ILE A 77 19.17 12.13 12.20
CA ILE A 77 18.36 11.02 11.70
C ILE A 77 19.13 10.21 10.65
N SER A 78 19.88 10.89 9.78
CA SER A 78 20.70 10.23 8.75
C SER A 78 21.79 9.33 9.36
N ARG A 79 22.34 9.69 10.53
CA ARG A 79 23.33 8.86 11.25
C ARG A 79 22.74 7.54 11.74
N TYR A 80 21.46 7.54 12.11
CA TYR A 80 20.75 6.36 12.63
C TYR A 80 19.79 5.77 11.60
N ARG A 81 20.06 5.97 10.31
CA ARG A 81 19.18 5.55 9.21
C ARG A 81 18.77 4.08 9.29
N ASN A 82 19.69 3.20 9.67
CA ASN A 82 19.49 1.75 9.79
C ASN A 82 18.51 1.33 10.89
N VAL A 83 18.11 2.25 11.78
CA VAL A 83 17.08 2.01 12.79
C VAL A 83 15.67 2.14 12.20
N PHE A 84 15.51 2.95 11.14
CA PHE A 84 14.21 3.18 10.52
C PHE A 84 13.91 2.09 9.50
N ARG A 85 12.75 1.44 9.66
CA ARG A 85 12.20 0.46 8.72
C ARG A 85 10.77 0.87 8.39
N LEU A 86 10.42 0.89 7.10
CA LEU A 86 9.05 1.04 6.62
C LEU A 86 8.33 -0.31 6.57
N LYS A 87 9.08 -1.40 6.34
CA LYS A 87 8.59 -2.76 6.32
C LYS A 87 9.28 -3.62 7.36
N LEU A 88 8.52 -4.58 7.92
CA LEU A 88 9.13 -5.60 8.76
C LEU A 88 9.72 -6.68 7.86
N SER A 89 11.04 -6.85 7.96
CA SER A 89 11.74 -8.01 7.43
C SER A 89 11.84 -9.09 8.51
N ASN A 90 12.16 -10.33 8.10
CA ASN A 90 12.51 -11.37 9.05
C ASN A 90 13.72 -10.91 9.85
N ASP A 91 13.54 -10.70 11.16
CA ASP A 91 14.67 -10.50 12.05
C ASP A 91 15.57 -11.73 11.99
N ALA A 92 16.89 -11.50 12.05
CA ALA A 92 17.83 -12.58 12.15
C ALA A 92 17.50 -13.43 13.40
N PRO A 93 17.64 -14.76 13.34
CA PRO A 93 17.42 -15.60 14.50
C PRO A 93 18.29 -15.10 15.64
N ALA A 94 17.72 -15.06 16.85
CA ALA A 94 18.46 -14.63 18.02
C ALA A 94 19.75 -15.45 18.14
N ALA A 95 20.87 -14.78 18.42
CA ALA A 95 22.19 -15.41 18.59
C ALA A 95 22.29 -16.13 19.94
N VAL A 96 21.34 -17.02 20.20
CA VAL A 96 21.23 -17.80 21.43
C VAL A 96 21.52 -19.26 21.11
N THR A 97 22.15 -19.95 22.06
CA THR A 97 22.32 -21.40 21.95
C THR A 97 20.93 -22.05 21.98
N PRO A 98 20.58 -22.91 21.00
CA PRO A 98 19.29 -23.58 21.01
C PRO A 98 19.09 -24.39 22.29
N LEU A 99 17.86 -24.36 22.83
CA LEU A 99 17.49 -25.22 23.94
C LEU A 99 17.53 -26.68 23.44
N LYS A 100 18.31 -27.55 24.09
CA LYS A 100 18.33 -28.98 23.76
C LYS A 100 17.00 -29.60 24.21
N SER A 101 16.31 -30.29 23.30
CA SER A 101 15.14 -31.13 23.64
C SER A 101 15.57 -32.47 24.20
#